data_AF-A0A7C1BYA2-F1
#
_entry.id   AF-A0A7C1BYA2-F1
#
_cell.length_a   1.000
_cell.length_b   1.000
_cell.length_c   1.000
_cell.angle_alpha   90.00
_cell.angle_beta   90.00
_cell.angle_gamma   90.00
#
_symmetry.space_group_name_H-M   'P 1'
#
loop_
_entity.id
_entity.type
_entity.pdbx_description
1 polymer ?
#
loop_
_entity_poly.entity_id
_entity_poly.type
_entity_poly.pdbx_seq_one_letter_code
_entity_poly.pdbx_strand_id
1 'polypeptide(L)'
;IIEVGTETWKIFPEAENFENLLIIDAVKFGNYPGTVYFIKNFEISSLPYFSLHQKDFIKEIFLIKELKGKPRNVYLFGIEPESIGWGIGLSESLERKFEQIQEKLERVCFMILKGAENVIY
;
A
#
# COMPACT_ATOMS: atom_id res chain seq x y z
N ILE A 1 -1.90 12.59 3.75
CA ILE A 1 -1.28 11.96 2.57
C ILE A 1 0.16 12.41 2.56
N ILE A 2 1.11 11.48 2.49
CA ILE A 2 2.55 11.76 2.54
C ILE A 2 3.14 11.07 1.31
N GLU A 3 3.88 11.81 0.49
CA GLU A 3 4.66 11.22 -0.59
C GLU A 3 6.02 10.78 -0.05
N VAL A 4 6.27 9.48 -0.11
CA VAL A 4 7.43 8.86 0.54
C VAL A 4 8.49 8.51 -0.49
N GLY A 5 8.07 8.20 -1.72
CA GLY A 5 8.95 7.67 -2.76
C GLY A 5 9.78 6.51 -2.21
N THR A 6 11.09 6.62 -2.34
CA THR A 6 12.06 5.67 -1.78
C THR A 6 12.62 6.09 -0.41
N GLU A 7 12.28 7.27 0.10
CA GLU A 7 12.78 7.83 1.36
C GLU A 7 11.84 7.49 2.53
N THR A 8 11.70 6.19 2.75
CA THR A 8 10.78 5.55 3.69
C THR A 8 10.96 5.98 5.15
N TRP A 9 12.16 6.37 5.53
CA TRP A 9 12.51 6.83 6.88
C TRP A 9 11.74 8.06 7.36
N LYS A 10 11.20 8.86 6.43
CA LYS A 10 10.40 10.06 6.75
C LYS A 10 9.10 9.73 7.49
N ILE A 11 8.57 8.51 7.36
CA ILE A 11 7.31 8.12 7.99
C ILE A 11 7.49 7.75 9.48
N PHE A 12 8.67 7.32 9.93
CA PHE A 12 8.82 6.76 11.28
C PHE A 12 8.37 7.66 12.43
N PRO A 13 8.72 8.96 12.45
CA PRO A 13 8.27 9.85 13.52
C PRO A 13 6.76 10.06 13.53
N GLU A 14 6.09 9.83 12.40
CA GLU A 14 4.65 10.10 12.26
C GLU A 14 3.78 8.87 12.42
N ALA A 15 4.30 7.66 12.14
CA ALA A 15 3.52 6.43 12.13
C ALA A 15 2.78 6.15 13.45
N GLU A 16 3.40 6.48 14.59
CA GLU A 16 2.79 6.30 15.92
C GLU A 16 1.65 7.30 16.22
N ASN A 17 1.53 8.37 15.44
CA ASN A 17 0.46 9.37 15.62
C ASN A 17 -0.86 8.95 14.97
N PHE A 18 -0.88 7.89 14.16
CA PHE A 18 -2.05 7.46 13.41
C PHE A 18 -2.63 6.13 13.92
N GLU A 19 -3.95 6.02 13.98
CA GLU A 19 -4.64 4.75 14.28
C GLU A 19 -4.64 3.80 13.05
N ASN A 20 -4.74 4.37 11.86
CA ASN A 20 -4.81 3.64 10.60
C ASN A 20 -3.73 4.18 9.65
N LEU A 21 -2.93 3.28 9.08
CA LEU A 21 -1.94 3.59 8.05
C LEU A 21 -2.30 2.85 6.76
N LEU A 22 -2.52 3.57 5.67
CA LEU A 22 -2.74 3.00 4.33
C LEU A 22 -1.51 3.24 3.47
N ILE A 23 -0.89 2.15 3.02
CA ILE A 23 0.26 2.14 2.12
C ILE A 23 -0.26 1.87 0.71
N ILE A 24 0.18 2.66 -0.27
CA ILE A 24 -0.16 2.50 -1.68
C ILE A 24 1.15 2.25 -2.42
N ASP A 25 1.28 1.09 -3.09
CA ASP A 25 2.52 0.72 -3.78
C ASP A 25 2.27 -0.20 -4.99
N ALA A 26 3.24 -0.30 -5.89
CA ALA A 26 3.25 -1.29 -6.95
C ALA A 26 3.61 -2.67 -6.38
N VAL A 27 2.80 -3.68 -6.64
CA VAL A 27 2.93 -5.01 -6.03
C VAL A 27 2.81 -6.10 -7.08
N LYS A 28 3.89 -6.85 -7.30
CA LYS A 28 3.92 -7.90 -8.33
C LYS A 28 3.60 -9.28 -7.78
N PHE A 29 2.34 -9.71 -7.88
CA PHE A 29 1.90 -11.07 -7.57
C PHE A 29 1.76 -11.95 -8.82
N GLY A 30 1.95 -11.39 -10.01
CA GLY A 30 1.89 -12.13 -11.27
C GLY A 30 0.48 -12.21 -11.88
N ASN A 31 -0.45 -11.36 -11.43
CA ASN A 31 -1.76 -11.22 -12.07
C ASN A 31 -1.71 -10.20 -13.23
N TYR A 32 -2.87 -9.85 -13.77
CA TYR A 32 -2.99 -8.87 -14.85
C TYR A 32 -2.65 -7.46 -14.38
N PRO A 33 -1.99 -6.63 -15.21
CA PRO A 33 -1.69 -5.24 -14.86
C PRO A 33 -2.93 -4.44 -14.44
N GLY A 34 -2.83 -3.68 -13.36
CA GLY A 34 -3.92 -2.91 -12.76
C GLY A 34 -4.84 -3.73 -11.85
N THR A 35 -4.49 -4.99 -11.56
CA THR A 35 -5.13 -5.74 -10.48
C THR A 35 -4.83 -5.05 -9.16
N VAL A 36 -5.87 -4.84 -8.35
CA VAL A 36 -5.76 -4.14 -7.05
C VAL A 36 -5.85 -5.17 -5.94
N TYR A 37 -4.92 -5.07 -5.00
CA TYR A 37 -4.87 -5.84 -3.77
C TYR A 37 -5.18 -4.94 -2.60
N PHE A 38 -6.10 -5.36 -1.74
CA PHE A 38 -6.37 -4.65 -0.50
C PHE A 38 -6.22 -5.62 0.68
N ILE A 39 -5.22 -5.38 1.52
CA ILE A 39 -4.87 -6.29 2.62
C ILE A 39 -4.72 -5.50 3.92
N LYS A 40 -5.40 -5.94 4.98
CA LYS A 40 -5.30 -5.39 6.34
C LYS A 40 -4.36 -6.27 7.18
N ASN A 41 -3.45 -5.64 7.93
CA ASN A 41 -2.53 -6.27 8.88
C ASN A 41 -1.86 -7.54 8.32
N PHE A 42 -1.34 -7.43 7.10
CA PHE A 42 -0.65 -8.53 6.42
C PHE A 42 0.68 -8.89 7.09
N GLU A 43 1.14 -10.11 6.86
CA GLU A 43 2.50 -10.51 7.21
C GLU A 43 3.50 -10.07 6.15
N ILE A 44 4.68 -9.62 6.57
CA ILE A 44 5.73 -9.17 5.64
C ILE A 44 6.24 -10.31 4.75
N SER A 45 6.22 -11.54 5.29
CA SER A 45 6.55 -12.78 4.59
C SER A 45 5.63 -13.06 3.39
N SER A 46 4.39 -12.58 3.41
CA SER A 46 3.42 -12.80 2.32
C SER A 46 3.58 -11.81 1.16
N LEU A 47 4.42 -10.78 1.31
CA LEU A 47 4.64 -9.78 0.27
C LEU A 47 5.75 -10.19 -0.73
N PRO A 48 5.53 -9.97 -2.04
CA PRO A 48 6.50 -10.32 -3.06
C PRO A 48 7.73 -9.39 -2.95
N TYR A 49 8.89 -9.88 -3.40
CA TYR A 49 10.15 -9.13 -3.31
C TYR A 49 10.15 -7.80 -4.06
N PHE A 50 9.34 -7.68 -5.11
CA PHE A 50 9.24 -6.49 -5.94
C PHE A 50 8.21 -5.47 -5.44
N SER A 51 7.58 -5.71 -4.30
CA SER A 51 6.37 -4.98 -3.90
C SER A 51 6.61 -3.72 -3.07
N LEU A 52 7.87 -3.48 -2.69
CA LEU A 52 8.26 -2.40 -1.79
C LEU A 52 9.66 -1.98 -2.14
N HIS A 53 9.85 -0.67 -2.32
CA HIS A 53 11.18 -0.10 -2.41
C HIS A 53 12.07 -0.38 -1.18
N GLN A 54 11.54 -0.94 -0.08
CA GLN A 54 12.28 -1.72 0.91
C GLN A 54 11.31 -2.54 1.78
N LYS A 55 11.45 -3.87 1.83
CA LYS A 55 10.80 -4.71 2.88
C LYS A 55 11.12 -4.20 4.29
N ASP A 56 12.26 -3.53 4.45
CA ASP A 56 12.73 -3.00 5.71
C ASP A 56 11.84 -1.86 6.25
N PHE A 57 11.30 -1.00 5.38
CA PHE A 57 10.32 0.01 5.79
C PHE A 57 9.09 -0.60 6.47
N ILE A 58 8.51 -1.61 5.83
CA ILE A 58 7.33 -2.27 6.39
C ILE A 58 7.70 -2.99 7.69
N LYS A 59 8.88 -3.62 7.79
CA LYS A 59 9.34 -4.20 9.05
C LYS A 59 9.39 -3.17 10.17
N GLU A 60 9.92 -1.99 9.89
CA GLU A 60 10.03 -0.93 10.87
C GLU A 60 8.64 -0.40 11.30
N ILE A 61 7.68 -0.29 10.39
CA ILE A 61 6.27 0.04 10.73
C ILE A 61 5.64 -1.01 11.65
N PHE A 62 5.80 -2.30 11.31
CA PHE A 62 5.27 -3.39 12.14
C PHE A 62 5.98 -3.47 13.50
N LEU A 63 7.28 -3.15 13.56
CA LEU A 63 8.01 -3.06 14.82
C LEU A 63 7.47 -1.92 15.70
N ILE A 64 7.24 -0.72 15.15
CA ILE A 64 6.63 0.40 15.91
C ILE A 64 5.24 0.00 16.40
N LYS A 65 4.45 -0.65 15.55
CA LYS A 65 3.13 -1.19 15.91
C LYS A 65 3.21 -2.15 17.10
N GLU A 66 4.15 -3.07 17.12
CA GLU A 66 4.35 -3.99 18.23
C GLU A 66 4.80 -3.27 19.52
N LEU A 67 5.72 -2.31 19.40
CA LEU A 67 6.30 -1.61 20.56
C LEU A 67 5.39 -0.53 21.16
N LYS A 68 4.59 0.14 20.32
CA LYS A 68 3.79 1.32 20.68
C LYS A 68 2.29 1.06 20.64
N GLY A 69 1.86 -0.08 20.10
CA GLY A 69 0.45 -0.38 19.82
C GLY A 69 -0.12 0.38 18.64
N LYS A 70 0.70 1.18 17.93
CA LYS A 70 0.29 2.06 16.83
C LYS A 70 1.26 2.00 15.64
N PRO A 71 0.77 2.09 14.39
CA PRO A 71 -0.64 2.17 14.02
C PRO A 71 -1.42 0.88 14.34
N ARG A 72 -2.68 1.02 14.79
CA ARG A 72 -3.53 -0.12 15.15
C ARG A 72 -3.92 -0.96 13.94
N ASN A 73 -4.10 -0.33 12.79
CA ASN A 73 -4.30 -1.02 11.53
C ASN A 73 -3.32 -0.53 10.48
N VAL A 74 -2.68 -1.47 9.80
CA VAL A 74 -1.85 -1.21 8.61
C VAL A 74 -2.55 -1.84 7.42
N TYR A 75 -2.73 -1.07 6.35
CA TYR A 75 -3.39 -1.50 5.13
C TYR A 75 -2.42 -1.37 3.96
N LEU A 76 -2.49 -2.30 3.03
CA LEU A 76 -1.80 -2.22 1.73
C LEU A 76 -2.86 -2.14 0.63
N PHE A 77 -2.77 -1.09 -0.18
CA PHE A 77 -3.41 -0.97 -1.48
C PHE A 77 -2.33 -1.20 -2.55
N GLY A 78 -2.17 -2.46 -2.94
CA GLY A 78 -1.19 -2.88 -3.94
C GLY A 78 -1.76 -2.79 -5.35
N ILE A 79 -0.98 -2.33 -6.32
CA ILE A 79 -1.38 -2.29 -7.73
C ILE A 79 -0.42 -3.16 -8.54
N GLU A 80 -0.94 -4.17 -9.25
CA GLU A 80 -0.12 -5.00 -10.14
C GLU A 80 0.45 -4.16 -11.28
N PRO A 81 1.79 -4.04 -11.41
CA PRO A 81 2.40 -3.29 -12.49
C PRO A 81 2.39 -4.10 -13.80
N GLU A 82 2.43 -3.42 -14.93
CA GLU A 82 2.76 -4.09 -16.20
C GLU A 82 4.25 -4.41 -16.29
N SER A 83 5.07 -3.42 -15.99
CA SER A 83 6.52 -3.54 -15.95
C SER A 83 7.10 -2.60 -14.90
N ILE A 84 8.25 -2.98 -14.36
CA ILE A 84 9.06 -2.12 -13.49
C ILE A 84 10.42 -2.00 -14.20
N GLY A 85 10.75 -0.79 -14.65
CA GLY A 85 11.94 -0.55 -15.46
C GLY A 85 12.16 0.94 -15.72
N TRP A 86 13.12 1.25 -16.60
CA TRP A 86 13.40 2.63 -16.99
C TRP A 86 12.22 3.22 -17.77
N GLY A 87 11.72 4.35 -17.30
CA GLY A 87 10.57 5.04 -17.87
C GLY A 87 10.05 6.11 -16.91
N ILE A 88 9.18 6.98 -17.39
CA ILE A 88 8.49 7.98 -16.58
C ILE A 88 6.99 7.77 -16.78
N GLY A 89 6.24 7.74 -15.68
CA GLY A 89 4.79 7.62 -15.72
C GLY A 89 4.30 6.18 -15.69
N LEU A 90 2.99 6.03 -15.90
CA LEU A 90 2.32 4.75 -15.96
C LEU A 90 2.47 4.12 -17.34
N SER A 91 2.36 2.81 -17.41
CA SER A 91 2.22 2.15 -18.71
C SER A 91 0.84 2.43 -19.30
N GLU A 92 0.71 2.36 -20.62
CA GLU A 92 -0.55 2.63 -21.32
C GLU A 92 -1.72 1.76 -20.82
N SER A 93 -1.43 0.51 -20.40
CA SER A 93 -2.45 -0.38 -19.82
C SER A 93 -2.93 0.09 -18.44
N LEU A 94 -2.06 0.70 -17.64
CA LEU A 94 -2.39 1.29 -16.35
C LEU A 94 -3.04 2.66 -16.48
N GLU A 95 -2.61 3.49 -17.43
CA GLU A 95 -3.25 4.78 -17.73
C GLU A 95 -4.74 4.57 -18.07
N ARG A 96 -5.04 3.59 -18.93
CA ARG A 96 -6.43 3.22 -19.27
C ARG A 96 -7.25 2.72 -18.07
N LYS A 97 -6.61 2.23 -17.02
CA LYS A 97 -7.26 1.73 -15.80
C LYS A 97 -7.21 2.73 -14.65
N PHE A 98 -6.58 3.89 -14.83
CA PHE A 98 -6.28 4.81 -13.75
C PHE A 98 -7.54 5.27 -13.03
N GLU A 99 -8.57 5.70 -13.77
CA GLU A 99 -9.85 6.12 -13.19
C GLU A 99 -10.48 5.00 -12.36
N GLN A 100 -10.49 3.77 -12.87
CA GLN A 100 -11.03 2.61 -12.15
C GLN A 100 -10.24 2.31 -10.86
N ILE A 101 -8.91 2.44 -10.90
CA ILE A 101 -8.05 2.23 -9.74
C ILE A 101 -8.28 3.34 -8.71
N GLN A 102 -8.41 4.59 -9.15
CA GLN A 102 -8.72 5.73 -8.31
C GLN A 102 -10.07 5.54 -7.60
N GLU A 103 -11.12 5.13 -8.31
CA GLU A 103 -12.42 4.83 -7.70
C GLU A 103 -12.31 3.76 -6.60
N LYS A 104 -11.52 2.71 -6.83
CA LYS A 104 -11.28 1.66 -5.82
C LYS A 104 -10.55 2.21 -4.60
N LEU A 105 -9.56 3.09 -4.81
CA LEU A 105 -8.83 3.74 -3.72
C LEU A 105 -9.75 4.64 -2.90
N GLU A 106 -10.59 5.46 -3.55
CA GLU A 106 -11.57 6.31 -2.87
C GLU A 106 -12.54 5.49 -2.01
N ARG A 107 -13.03 4.36 -2.54
CA ARG A 107 -13.87 3.42 -1.78
C ARG A 107 -13.13 2.88 -0.56
N VAL A 108 -11.88 2.43 -0.73
CA VAL A 108 -11.05 1.95 0.38
C VAL A 108 -10.83 3.02 1.45
N CYS A 109 -10.49 4.25 1.05
CA CYS A 109 -10.34 5.37 1.98
C CYS A 109 -11.64 5.63 2.76
N PHE A 110 -12.79 5.66 2.08
CA PHE A 110 -14.08 5.84 2.73
C PHE A 110 -14.37 4.74 3.76
N MET A 111 -14.08 3.48 3.43
CA MET A 111 -14.27 2.36 4.36
C MET A 111 -13.41 2.47 5.61
N ILE A 112 -12.11 2.77 5.45
CA ILE A 112 -11.19 2.93 6.58
C ILE A 112 -11.67 4.08 7.49
N LEU A 113 -12.09 5.20 6.90
CA LEU A 113 -12.60 6.36 7.65
C LEU A 113 -13.91 6.08 8.38
N LYS A 114 -14.75 5.18 7.85
CA LYS A 114 -16.01 4.76 8.49
C LYS A 114 -15.83 3.60 9.48
N GLY A 115 -14.63 3.04 9.61
CA GLY A 115 -14.38 1.87 10.46
C GLY A 115 -15.06 0.59 9.94
N ALA A 116 -15.37 0.52 8.65
CA ALA A 116 -15.95 -0.69 8.05
C ALA A 116 -14.85 -1.76 7.89
N GLU A 117 -15.04 -2.92 8.51
CA GLU A 117 -13.97 -3.92 8.61
C GLU A 117 -13.86 -4.88 7.42
N ASN A 118 -14.83 -4.91 6.49
CA ASN A 118 -14.84 -5.87 5.39
C ASN A 118 -15.44 -5.29 4.10
N VAL A 119 -14.66 -5.35 3.00
CA VAL A 119 -15.19 -5.53 1.64
C VAL A 119 -14.33 -6.57 0.95
N ILE A 120 -14.99 -7.65 0.52
CA ILE A 120 -14.42 -8.64 -0.39
C ILE A 120 -14.56 -8.03 -1.79
N TYR A 121 -13.43 -7.86 -2.48
CA TYR A 121 -13.39 -7.59 -3.92
C TYR A 121 -13.26 -8.90 -4.68
#